data_AF-A0A956UF96-F1
#
_entry.id   AF-A0A956UF96-F1
#
_cell.length_a   1.000
_cell.length_b   1.000
_cell.length_c   1.000
_cell.angle_alpha   90.00
_cell.angle_beta   90.00
_cell.angle_gamma   90.00
#
_symmetry.space_group_name_H-M   'P 1'
#
loop_
_entity.id
_entity.type
_entity.pdbx_description
1 polymer ?
#
loop_
_entity_poly.entity_id
_entity_poly.type
_entity_poly.pdbx_seq_one_letter_code
_entity_poly.pdbx_strand_id
1 'polypeptide(L)'
;MPEPAATISTIAPGHPELIQGGMGVAVSDWRLARAVAVAGRNLGVRALGVVSGTGLPVMLVDRLQAGDCDAVRALNAFDPGIAREIMDEYFVEGPPAKRRGKLPPKPEVLITGNEATKARMLKLAVAAAYVEVWLAKEGHSGPIGINLLEKVQLMHLPVLLGAMMAGVDYVLVGAGIPYQVPAVLASYVRSEPASYRLDVSGAEDKHVLTLDPRDFLPEGESLRRPQFVLIASHHALAMRLAAT
;
A
#
# COMPACT_ATOMS: atom_id res chain seq x y z
N MET A 1 -35.40 -6.85 33.20
CA MET A 1 -35.34 -7.44 31.85
C MET A 1 -34.09 -6.91 31.18
N PRO A 2 -33.20 -7.73 30.62
CA PRO A 2 -32.06 -7.22 29.89
C PRO A 2 -32.54 -6.54 28.60
N GLU A 3 -31.97 -5.38 28.28
CA GLU A 3 -32.20 -4.70 27.01
C GLU A 3 -31.92 -5.66 25.84
N PRO A 4 -32.73 -5.62 24.76
CA PRO A 4 -32.42 -6.39 23.57
C PRO A 4 -31.07 -5.91 23.04
N ALA A 5 -30.15 -6.86 22.84
CA ALA A 5 -28.84 -6.60 22.25
C ALA A 5 -29.05 -5.78 20.97
N ALA A 6 -28.41 -4.61 20.90
CA ALA A 6 -28.44 -3.76 19.72
C ALA A 6 -28.14 -4.63 18.51
N THR A 7 -29.11 -4.73 17.60
CA THR A 7 -28.96 -5.48 16.36
C THR A 7 -27.74 -4.90 15.67
N ILE A 8 -26.66 -5.68 15.59
CA ILE A 8 -25.47 -5.29 14.83
C ILE A 8 -25.99 -5.00 13.43
N SER A 9 -25.94 -3.73 13.05
CA SER A 9 -26.28 -3.27 11.71
C SER A 9 -25.65 -4.24 10.72
N THR A 10 -26.48 -4.93 9.95
CA THR A 10 -26.02 -5.83 8.89
C THR A 10 -24.98 -5.07 8.07
N ILE A 11 -23.77 -5.63 7.99
CA ILE A 11 -22.70 -5.14 7.11
C ILE A 11 -23.34 -4.90 5.75
N ALA A 12 -23.22 -3.68 5.20
CA ALA A 12 -23.87 -3.35 3.94
C ALA A 12 -23.48 -4.39 2.87
N PRO A 13 -24.43 -4.87 2.05
CA PRO A 13 -24.18 -5.95 1.13
C PRO A 13 -23.02 -5.59 0.21
N GLY A 14 -21.95 -6.40 0.25
CA GLY A 14 -20.76 -6.16 -0.56
C GLY A 14 -19.49 -5.75 0.19
N HIS A 15 -19.51 -5.65 1.52
CA HIS A 15 -18.28 -5.48 2.32
C HIS A 15 -17.78 -6.81 2.90
N PRO A 16 -16.48 -6.92 3.24
CA PRO A 16 -15.94 -8.13 3.85
C PRO A 16 -16.52 -8.37 5.23
N GLU A 17 -16.83 -9.63 5.53
CA GLU A 17 -17.27 -10.10 6.84
C GLU A 17 -16.09 -10.28 7.80
N LEU A 18 -14.95 -10.68 7.25
CA LEU A 18 -13.70 -10.87 7.98
C LEU A 18 -12.61 -10.01 7.34
N ILE A 19 -11.89 -9.27 8.17
CA ILE A 19 -10.73 -8.48 7.74
C ILE A 19 -9.52 -9.03 8.50
N GLN A 20 -8.55 -9.56 7.76
CA GLN A 20 -7.25 -9.91 8.33
C GLN A 20 -6.54 -8.63 8.79
N GLY A 21 -5.94 -8.65 9.98
CA GLY A 21 -5.07 -7.57 10.43
C GLY A 21 -3.87 -7.38 9.50
N GLY A 22 -3.58 -6.13 9.13
CA GLY A 22 -2.57 -5.78 8.12
C GLY A 22 -1.35 -5.01 8.63
N MET A 23 -1.09 -4.96 9.95
CA MET A 23 -0.08 -4.04 10.51
C MET A 23 1.34 -4.63 10.62
N GLY A 24 1.52 -5.94 10.50
CA GLY A 24 2.83 -6.56 10.72
C GLY A 24 3.73 -6.43 9.49
N VAL A 25 4.84 -5.70 9.59
CA VAL A 25 5.87 -5.64 8.54
C VAL A 25 6.44 -7.04 8.32
N ALA A 26 6.43 -7.52 7.07
CA ALA A 26 6.80 -8.88 6.66
C ALA A 26 5.96 -10.03 7.26
N VAL A 27 5.01 -9.75 8.16
CA VAL A 27 4.07 -10.75 8.70
C VAL A 27 2.77 -10.74 7.89
N SER A 28 2.23 -9.55 7.65
CA SER A 28 1.09 -9.33 6.75
C SER A 28 1.62 -9.19 5.31
N ASP A 29 2.27 -10.24 4.82
CA ASP A 29 2.81 -10.31 3.46
C ASP A 29 1.76 -10.78 2.44
N TRP A 30 2.13 -10.78 1.17
CA TRP A 30 1.28 -11.22 0.07
C TRP A 30 0.82 -12.67 0.21
N ARG A 31 1.62 -13.54 0.84
CA ARG A 31 1.27 -14.97 1.01
C ARG A 31 0.14 -15.11 2.00
N LEU A 32 0.23 -14.43 3.14
CA LEU A 32 -0.86 -14.43 4.13
C LEU A 32 -2.13 -13.80 3.56
N ALA A 33 -2.01 -12.63 2.91
CA ALA A 33 -3.15 -11.95 2.31
C ALA A 33 -3.85 -12.84 1.26
N ARG A 34 -3.08 -13.46 0.36
CA ARG A 34 -3.59 -14.42 -0.63
C ARG A 34 -4.26 -15.62 0.03
N ALA A 35 -3.62 -16.22 1.04
CA ALA A 35 -4.18 -17.37 1.75
C ALA A 35 -5.52 -17.05 2.40
N VAL A 36 -5.66 -15.88 3.03
CA VAL A 36 -6.93 -15.42 3.61
C VAL A 36 -8.00 -15.23 2.53
N ALA A 37 -7.69 -14.54 1.44
CA ALA A 37 -8.65 -14.28 0.37
C ALA A 37 -9.12 -15.58 -0.32
N VAL A 38 -8.21 -16.53 -0.54
CA VAL A 38 -8.52 -17.87 -1.09
C VAL A 38 -9.35 -18.68 -0.09
N ALA A 39 -9.00 -18.68 1.20
CA ALA A 39 -9.76 -19.37 2.22
C ALA A 39 -11.19 -18.83 2.33
N GLY A 40 -11.37 -17.50 2.33
CA GLY A 40 -12.69 -16.87 2.31
C GLY A 40 -13.55 -17.35 1.14
N ARG A 41 -13.00 -17.32 -0.07
CA ARG A 41 -13.67 -17.84 -1.27
C ARG A 41 -14.12 -19.30 -1.09
N ASN A 42 -13.24 -20.16 -0.57
CA ASN A 42 -13.52 -21.59 -0.40
C ASN A 42 -14.60 -21.84 0.68
N LEU A 43 -14.67 -20.97 1.69
CA LEU A 43 -15.65 -21.05 2.78
C LEU A 43 -16.97 -20.34 2.44
N GLY A 44 -17.07 -19.67 1.29
CA GLY A 44 -18.23 -18.85 0.93
C GLY A 44 -18.38 -17.59 1.80
N VAL A 45 -17.32 -17.18 2.50
CA VAL A 45 -17.28 -16.00 3.37
C VAL A 45 -16.44 -14.92 2.70
N ARG A 46 -16.89 -13.67 2.73
CA ARG A 46 -16.10 -12.59 2.13
C ARG A 46 -14.97 -12.15 3.07
N ALA A 47 -13.86 -12.90 3.06
CA ALA A 47 -12.66 -12.57 3.82
C ALA A 47 -11.71 -11.67 3.01
N LEU A 48 -11.33 -10.53 3.59
CA LEU A 48 -10.36 -9.60 3.06
C LEU A 48 -8.96 -9.97 3.54
N GLY A 49 -8.11 -10.40 2.61
CA GLY A 49 -6.67 -10.50 2.82
C GLY A 49 -6.03 -9.12 2.79
N VAL A 50 -5.10 -8.83 3.69
CA VAL A 50 -4.53 -7.47 3.82
C VAL A 50 -3.01 -7.52 3.87
N VAL A 51 -2.35 -6.82 2.96
CA VAL A 51 -0.89 -6.63 3.00
C VAL A 51 -0.53 -5.39 3.82
N SER A 52 0.64 -5.40 4.46
CA SER A 52 1.16 -4.21 5.15
C SER A 52 1.81 -3.25 4.15
N GLY A 53 1.35 -2.00 4.14
CA GLY A 53 1.99 -0.92 3.39
C GLY A 53 3.23 -0.33 4.07
N THR A 54 3.58 -0.81 5.26
CA THR A 54 4.69 -0.25 6.05
C THR A 54 6.01 -0.93 5.71
N GLY A 55 7.05 -0.15 5.40
CA GLY A 55 8.40 -0.67 5.17
C GLY A 55 8.61 -1.42 3.85
N LEU A 56 7.62 -1.39 2.94
CA LEU A 56 7.66 -2.11 1.67
C LEU A 56 8.95 -1.93 0.84
N PRO A 57 9.52 -0.72 0.70
CA PRO A 57 10.79 -0.56 -0.03
C PRO A 57 11.94 -1.39 0.54
N VAL A 58 12.04 -1.46 1.87
CA VAL A 58 13.06 -2.26 2.56
C VAL A 58 12.80 -3.74 2.31
N MET A 59 11.54 -4.16 2.44
CA MET A 59 11.16 -5.56 2.22
C MET A 59 11.40 -6.01 0.78
N LEU A 60 11.11 -5.17 -0.22
CA LEU A 60 11.41 -5.50 -1.61
C LEU A 60 12.91 -5.67 -1.82
N VAL A 61 13.74 -4.74 -1.33
CA VAL A 61 15.21 -4.86 -1.44
C VAL A 61 15.73 -6.11 -0.74
N ASP A 62 15.27 -6.41 0.47
CA ASP A 62 15.67 -7.62 1.19
C ASP A 62 15.29 -8.90 0.41
N ARG A 63 14.09 -8.94 -0.18
CA ARG A 63 13.63 -10.06 -1.01
C ARG A 63 14.45 -10.21 -2.28
N LEU A 64 14.77 -9.12 -2.98
CA LEU A 64 15.61 -9.15 -4.19
C LEU A 64 17.03 -9.62 -3.90
N GLN A 65 17.62 -9.18 -2.79
CA GLN A 65 18.95 -9.63 -2.36
C GLN A 65 18.97 -11.08 -1.88
N ALA A 66 17.82 -11.61 -1.47
CA ALA A 66 17.63 -13.02 -1.16
C ALA A 66 17.33 -13.88 -2.39
N GLY A 67 17.26 -13.29 -3.59
CA GLY A 67 16.99 -14.01 -4.83
C GLY A 67 15.51 -14.43 -5.00
N ASP A 68 14.56 -13.68 -4.42
CA ASP A 68 13.14 -13.99 -4.49
C ASP A 68 12.60 -13.87 -5.93
N CYS A 69 12.45 -15.02 -6.61
CA CYS A 69 11.93 -15.10 -7.97
C CYS A 69 10.49 -14.57 -8.12
N ASP A 70 9.65 -14.64 -7.08
CA ASP A 70 8.30 -14.08 -7.13
C ASP A 70 8.34 -12.55 -7.16
N ALA A 71 9.24 -11.95 -6.37
CA ALA A 71 9.45 -10.50 -6.40
C ALA A 71 9.96 -10.05 -7.78
N VAL A 72 10.93 -10.76 -8.36
CA VAL A 72 11.45 -10.48 -9.71
C VAL A 72 10.34 -10.59 -10.76
N ARG A 73 9.53 -11.65 -10.70
CA ARG A 73 8.42 -11.88 -11.64
C ARG A 73 7.37 -10.79 -11.57
N ALA A 74 6.95 -10.41 -10.37
CA ALA A 74 5.97 -9.35 -10.16
C ALA A 74 6.52 -7.97 -10.58
N LEU A 75 7.81 -7.72 -10.32
CA LEU A 75 8.47 -6.48 -10.72
C LEU A 75 8.56 -6.37 -12.24
N ASN A 76 8.86 -7.45 -12.95
CA ASN A 76 8.82 -7.49 -14.42
C ASN A 76 7.41 -7.28 -15.01
N ALA A 77 6.35 -7.55 -14.23
CA ALA A 77 4.97 -7.28 -14.61
C ALA A 77 4.50 -5.86 -14.28
N PHE A 78 5.33 -5.05 -13.62
CA PHE A 78 5.03 -3.65 -13.26
C PHE A 78 5.33 -2.70 -14.42
N ASP A 79 6.59 -2.30 -14.55
CA ASP A 79 7.11 -1.46 -15.62
C ASP A 79 8.52 -1.98 -15.97
N PRO A 80 8.79 -2.40 -17.22
CA PRO A 80 10.08 -3.00 -17.57
C PRO A 80 11.29 -2.09 -17.36
N GLY A 81 11.13 -0.77 -17.47
CA GLY A 81 12.21 0.20 -17.29
C GLY A 81 12.57 0.36 -15.82
N ILE A 82 11.57 0.63 -14.98
CA ILE A 82 11.73 0.75 -13.52
C ILE A 82 12.17 -0.59 -12.93
N ALA A 83 11.62 -1.71 -13.42
CA ALA A 83 12.02 -3.04 -13.01
C ALA A 83 13.52 -3.27 -13.22
N ARG A 84 14.02 -2.94 -14.42
CA ARG A 84 15.46 -3.06 -14.73
C ARG A 84 16.30 -2.18 -13.81
N GLU A 85 15.93 -0.92 -13.62
CA GLU A 85 16.66 -0.01 -12.72
C GLU A 85 16.77 -0.56 -11.28
N ILE A 86 15.67 -1.08 -10.74
CA ILE A 86 15.63 -1.65 -9.38
C ILE A 86 16.44 -2.96 -9.32
N MET A 87 16.31 -3.82 -10.33
CA MET A 87 17.01 -5.10 -10.40
C MET A 87 18.52 -4.91 -10.53
N ASP A 88 18.97 -4.03 -11.42
CA ASP A 88 20.39 -3.70 -11.62
C ASP A 88 21.02 -3.17 -10.32
N GLU A 89 20.23 -2.51 -9.48
CA GLU A 89 20.70 -1.93 -8.23
C GLU A 89 20.73 -2.91 -7.05
N TYR A 90 19.70 -3.75 -6.91
CA TYR A 90 19.45 -4.50 -5.67
C TYR A 90 19.40 -6.02 -5.83
N PHE A 91 19.26 -6.56 -7.03
CA PHE A 91 19.22 -8.01 -7.22
C PHE A 91 20.61 -8.63 -7.09
N VAL A 92 20.69 -9.76 -6.39
CA VAL A 92 21.91 -10.55 -6.27
C VAL A 92 21.64 -11.93 -6.84
N GLU A 93 22.38 -12.29 -7.89
CA GLU A 93 22.30 -13.61 -8.49
C GLU A 93 23.09 -14.64 -7.64
N GLY A 94 22.48 -15.79 -7.38
CA GLY A 94 23.09 -16.88 -6.62
C GLY A 94 22.84 -16.84 -5.11
N PRO A 95 23.43 -17.75 -4.33
CA PRO A 95 23.21 -17.82 -2.89
C PRO A 95 23.65 -16.52 -2.20
N PRO A 96 23.01 -16.12 -1.08
CA PRO A 96 23.35 -14.88 -0.38
C PRO A 96 24.85 -14.83 -0.09
N ALA A 97 25.58 -14.01 -0.84
CA ALA A 97 26.99 -13.81 -0.58
C ALA A 97 27.14 -13.20 0.81
N LYS A 98 28.27 -13.41 1.49
CA LYS A 98 28.63 -12.68 2.74
C LYS A 98 28.75 -11.16 2.55
N ARG A 99 28.32 -10.59 1.41
CA ARG A 99 28.27 -9.16 1.15
C ARG A 99 27.24 -8.52 2.08
N ARG A 100 27.59 -7.37 2.64
CA ARG A 100 26.60 -6.46 3.21
C ARG A 100 25.65 -6.05 2.08
N GLY A 101 24.37 -6.38 2.24
CA GLY A 101 23.33 -5.91 1.34
C GLY A 101 23.31 -4.39 1.25
N LYS A 102 22.93 -3.86 0.10
CA LYS A 102 22.64 -2.46 -0.11
C LYS A 102 21.33 -2.12 0.59
N LEU A 103 21.34 -1.00 1.31
CA LEU A 103 20.12 -0.46 1.93
C LEU A 103 19.42 0.46 0.92
N PRO A 104 18.07 0.47 0.90
CA PRO A 104 17.35 1.49 0.15
C PRO A 104 17.60 2.89 0.75
N PRO A 105 17.33 3.96 -0.01
CA PRO A 105 17.28 5.31 0.55
C PRO A 105 16.29 5.36 1.73
N LYS A 106 16.60 6.20 2.72
CA LYS A 106 15.67 6.39 3.82
C LYS A 106 14.47 7.24 3.36
N PRO A 107 13.26 7.04 3.91
CA PRO A 107 12.06 7.78 3.50
C PRO A 107 12.17 9.31 3.51
N GLU A 108 12.99 9.88 4.41
CA GLU A 108 13.15 11.32 4.59
C GLU A 108 13.77 12.01 3.36
N VAL A 109 14.40 11.25 2.45
CA VAL A 109 14.92 11.80 1.19
C VAL A 109 13.82 12.38 0.30
N LEU A 110 12.55 12.01 0.51
CA LEU A 110 11.42 12.62 -0.18
C LEU A 110 11.27 14.11 0.16
N ILE A 111 11.78 14.54 1.31
CA ILE A 111 11.82 15.94 1.74
C ILE A 111 13.19 16.55 1.47
N THR A 112 14.26 15.87 1.90
CA THR A 112 15.60 16.46 2.00
C THR A 112 16.51 16.14 0.82
N GLY A 113 16.14 15.16 0.00
CA GLY A 113 16.94 14.68 -1.13
C GLY A 113 16.87 15.60 -2.34
N ASN A 114 17.84 15.44 -3.25
CA ASN A 114 17.73 16.01 -4.59
C ASN A 114 16.71 15.24 -5.45
N GLU A 115 16.31 15.82 -6.59
CA GLU A 115 15.29 15.25 -7.48
C GLU A 115 15.61 13.81 -7.93
N ALA A 116 16.87 13.51 -8.23
CA ALA A 116 17.28 12.15 -8.61
C ALA A 116 17.07 11.14 -7.46
N THR A 117 17.38 11.54 -6.22
CA THR A 117 17.21 10.68 -5.03
C THR A 117 15.74 10.48 -4.70
N LYS A 118 14.94 11.54 -4.81
CA LYS A 118 13.48 11.46 -4.66
C LYS A 118 12.87 10.50 -5.68
N ALA A 119 13.22 10.67 -6.96
CA ALA A 119 12.72 9.83 -8.05
C ALA A 119 13.04 8.34 -7.81
N ARG A 120 14.27 8.01 -7.38
CA ARG A 120 14.65 6.63 -7.03
C ARG A 120 13.83 6.06 -5.88
N MET A 121 13.62 6.85 -4.82
CA MET A 121 12.81 6.43 -3.68
C MET A 121 11.34 6.22 -4.07
N LEU A 122 10.77 7.10 -4.89
CA LEU A 122 9.40 6.99 -5.41
C LEU A 122 9.24 5.74 -6.27
N LYS A 123 10.13 5.51 -7.25
CA LYS A 123 10.14 4.30 -8.09
C LYS A 123 10.16 3.03 -7.25
N LEU A 124 11.06 2.97 -6.26
CA LEU A 124 11.17 1.82 -5.39
C LEU A 124 9.90 1.60 -4.56
N ALA A 125 9.29 2.65 -4.02
CA ALA A 125 8.09 2.54 -3.19
C ALA A 125 6.82 2.18 -3.97
N VAL A 126 6.63 2.75 -5.16
CA VAL A 126 5.53 2.39 -6.06
C VAL A 126 5.67 0.91 -6.48
N ALA A 127 6.86 0.52 -6.94
CA ALA A 127 7.13 -0.85 -7.35
C ALA A 127 6.94 -1.86 -6.21
N ALA A 128 7.40 -1.53 -4.99
CA ALA A 128 7.25 -2.42 -3.84
C ALA A 128 5.78 -2.66 -3.46
N ALA A 129 4.94 -1.63 -3.49
CA ALA A 129 3.52 -1.78 -3.24
C ALA A 129 2.80 -2.54 -4.36
N TYR A 130 3.19 -2.30 -5.63
CA TYR A 130 2.68 -3.06 -6.75
C TYR A 130 3.00 -4.55 -6.61
N VAL A 131 4.27 -4.90 -6.37
CA VAL A 131 4.73 -6.29 -6.22
C VAL A 131 3.93 -7.03 -5.14
N GLU A 132 3.73 -6.40 -3.98
CA GLU A 132 3.06 -7.03 -2.85
C GLU A 132 1.59 -7.31 -3.15
N VAL A 133 0.86 -6.32 -3.71
CA VAL A 133 -0.56 -6.48 -4.04
C VAL A 133 -0.76 -7.41 -5.25
N TRP A 134 0.09 -7.30 -6.27
CA TRP A 134 -0.01 -8.10 -7.49
C TRP A 134 0.16 -9.58 -7.20
N LEU A 135 1.17 -9.95 -6.40
CA LEU A 135 1.36 -11.33 -5.95
C LEU A 135 0.19 -11.81 -5.08
N ALA A 136 -0.33 -10.93 -4.22
CA ALA A 136 -1.44 -11.25 -3.33
C ALA A 136 -2.73 -11.55 -4.09
N LYS A 137 -2.95 -10.97 -5.28
CA LYS A 137 -4.17 -11.16 -6.10
C LYS A 137 -4.10 -12.35 -7.06
N GLU A 138 -2.96 -13.01 -7.19
CA GLU A 138 -2.75 -13.99 -8.24
C GLU A 138 -3.65 -15.23 -8.11
N GLY A 139 -4.31 -15.62 -9.21
CA GLY A 139 -5.02 -16.89 -9.32
C GLY A 139 -6.34 -16.99 -8.53
N HIS A 140 -6.89 -15.86 -8.06
CA HIS A 140 -8.20 -15.84 -7.40
C HIS A 140 -8.96 -14.52 -7.59
N SER A 141 -10.23 -14.51 -7.18
CA SER A 141 -11.12 -13.33 -7.19
C SER A 141 -11.47 -12.80 -5.80
N GLY A 142 -10.89 -13.37 -4.73
CA GLY A 142 -11.05 -12.86 -3.37
C GLY A 142 -10.44 -11.45 -3.21
N PRO A 143 -10.99 -10.61 -2.31
CA PRO A 143 -10.58 -9.22 -2.18
C PRO A 143 -9.23 -9.09 -1.44
N ILE A 144 -8.40 -8.17 -1.92
CA ILE A 144 -7.11 -7.81 -1.34
C ILE A 144 -7.10 -6.34 -0.93
N GLY A 145 -6.65 -6.07 0.29
CA GLY A 145 -6.46 -4.74 0.82
C GLY A 145 -5.00 -4.44 1.14
N ILE A 146 -4.71 -3.17 1.35
CA ILE A 146 -3.44 -2.69 1.90
C ILE A 146 -3.69 -1.84 3.14
N ASN A 147 -2.88 -2.02 4.18
CA ASN A 147 -2.97 -1.26 5.41
C ASN A 147 -1.81 -0.26 5.58
N LEU A 148 -2.14 1.00 5.86
CA LEU A 148 -1.18 2.08 6.16
C LEU A 148 -1.39 2.63 7.57
N LEU A 149 -0.37 3.31 8.08
CA LEU A 149 -0.40 3.97 9.38
C LEU A 149 -0.28 5.48 9.19
N GLU A 150 -1.28 6.22 9.67
CA GLU A 150 -1.33 7.68 9.54
C GLU A 150 -0.16 8.39 10.23
N LYS A 151 0.55 7.73 11.16
CA LYS A 151 1.78 8.26 11.76
C LYS A 151 3.04 8.13 10.88
N VAL A 152 2.98 7.40 9.76
CA VAL A 152 4.12 7.10 8.88
C VAL A 152 3.83 7.60 7.46
N GLN A 153 3.63 8.92 7.33
CA GLN A 153 3.03 9.54 6.14
C GLN A 153 3.96 9.63 4.92
N LEU A 154 5.28 9.59 5.11
CA LEU A 154 6.28 9.83 4.04
C LEU A 154 6.04 8.96 2.80
N MET A 155 5.57 7.73 2.99
CA MET A 155 5.39 6.76 1.91
C MET A 155 3.96 6.64 1.40
N HIS A 156 3.00 7.40 1.94
CA HIS A 156 1.59 7.26 1.59
C HIS A 156 1.33 7.41 0.08
N LEU A 157 1.83 8.48 -0.54
CA LEU A 157 1.60 8.74 -1.96
C LEU A 157 2.11 7.59 -2.86
N PRO A 158 3.41 7.21 -2.83
CA PRO A 158 3.90 6.15 -3.71
C PRO A 158 3.31 4.77 -3.39
N VAL A 159 3.08 4.44 -2.12
CA VAL A 159 2.51 3.13 -1.74
C VAL A 159 1.05 3.01 -2.18
N LEU A 160 0.25 4.07 -2.04
CA LEU A 160 -1.13 4.09 -2.53
C LEU A 160 -1.17 3.95 -4.05
N LEU A 161 -0.29 4.67 -4.77
CA LEU A 161 -0.22 4.57 -6.23
C LEU A 161 0.12 3.15 -6.69
N GLY A 162 1.18 2.54 -6.15
CA GLY A 162 1.59 1.19 -6.53
C GLY A 162 0.53 0.13 -6.22
N ALA A 163 -0.14 0.25 -5.06
CA ALA A 163 -1.25 -0.64 -4.71
C ALA A 163 -2.45 -0.48 -5.66
N MET A 164 -2.78 0.75 -6.06
CA MET A 164 -3.85 1.01 -7.03
C MET A 164 -3.51 0.48 -8.43
N MET A 165 -2.26 0.62 -8.87
CA MET A 165 -1.79 0.05 -10.14
C MET A 165 -1.90 -1.48 -10.16
N ALA A 166 -1.65 -2.14 -9.02
CA ALA A 166 -1.87 -3.59 -8.88
C ALA A 166 -3.36 -3.97 -8.66
N GLY A 167 -4.27 -2.99 -8.68
CA GLY A 167 -5.70 -3.20 -8.55
C GLY A 167 -6.17 -3.56 -7.14
N VAL A 168 -5.58 -2.98 -6.09
CA VAL A 168 -6.03 -3.19 -4.71
C VAL A 168 -7.53 -2.88 -4.56
N ASP A 169 -8.24 -3.69 -3.76
CA ASP A 169 -9.69 -3.55 -3.57
C ASP A 169 -10.03 -2.64 -2.38
N TYR A 170 -9.18 -2.65 -1.34
CA TYR A 170 -9.37 -1.90 -0.10
C TYR A 170 -8.10 -1.17 0.35
N VAL A 171 -8.24 0.05 0.83
CA VAL A 171 -7.20 0.80 1.54
C VAL A 171 -7.67 1.00 2.97
N LEU A 172 -6.91 0.45 3.92
CA LEU A 172 -7.16 0.56 5.34
C LEU A 172 -6.14 1.51 5.94
N VAL A 173 -6.59 2.47 6.75
CA VAL A 173 -5.67 3.38 7.42
C VAL A 173 -6.07 3.57 8.87
N GLY A 174 -5.10 3.39 9.77
CA GLY A 174 -5.27 3.54 11.21
C GLY A 174 -4.21 4.43 11.83
N ALA A 175 -4.17 4.43 13.16
CA ALA A 175 -3.18 5.13 13.98
C ALA A 175 -3.13 6.67 13.80
N GLY A 176 -4.22 7.29 13.35
CA GLY A 176 -4.36 8.76 13.23
C GLY A 176 -5.65 9.16 12.52
N ILE A 177 -5.70 10.38 11.98
CA ILE A 177 -6.86 10.93 11.25
C ILE A 177 -6.51 11.07 9.75
N PRO A 178 -6.76 10.04 8.92
CA PRO A 178 -6.34 9.99 7.51
C PRO A 178 -7.27 10.76 6.56
N TYR A 179 -7.63 12.01 6.87
CA TYR A 179 -8.59 12.80 6.07
C TYR A 179 -8.14 13.08 4.63
N GLN A 180 -6.84 12.99 4.36
CA GLN A 180 -6.25 13.28 3.05
C GLN A 180 -6.35 12.09 2.08
N VAL A 181 -6.46 10.86 2.60
CA VAL A 181 -6.40 9.63 1.79
C VAL A 181 -7.53 9.56 0.75
N PRO A 182 -8.80 9.85 1.07
CA PRO A 182 -9.87 9.84 0.07
C PRO A 182 -9.61 10.81 -1.10
N ALA A 183 -9.04 11.98 -0.83
CA ALA A 183 -8.71 12.97 -1.86
C ALA A 183 -7.56 12.47 -2.77
N VAL A 184 -6.52 11.86 -2.18
CA VAL A 184 -5.41 11.24 -2.93
C VAL A 184 -5.92 10.16 -3.88
N LEU A 185 -6.74 9.24 -3.38
CA LEU A 185 -7.34 8.17 -4.19
C LEU A 185 -8.17 8.75 -5.34
N ALA A 186 -8.91 9.83 -5.09
CA ALA A 186 -9.71 10.50 -6.11
C ALA A 186 -8.85 11.19 -7.17
N SER A 187 -7.76 11.85 -6.79
CA SER A 187 -6.79 12.46 -7.73
C SER A 187 -6.14 11.40 -8.62
N TYR A 188 -5.69 10.28 -8.05
CA TYR A 188 -5.09 9.19 -8.84
C TYR A 188 -6.05 8.55 -9.85
N VAL A 189 -7.33 8.41 -9.51
CA VAL A 189 -8.35 7.94 -10.46
C VAL A 189 -8.54 8.91 -11.64
N ARG A 190 -8.34 10.23 -11.41
CA ARG A 190 -8.40 11.26 -12.45
C ARG A 190 -7.06 11.49 -13.17
N SER A 191 -6.03 10.71 -12.83
CA SER A 191 -4.66 10.91 -13.32
C SER A 191 -4.13 12.33 -13.05
N GLU A 192 -4.49 12.89 -11.89
CA GLU A 192 -4.08 14.22 -11.42
C GLU A 192 -3.01 14.09 -10.33
N PRO A 193 -2.10 15.09 -10.20
CA PRO A 193 -1.19 15.16 -9.07
C PRO A 193 -1.91 15.10 -7.73
N ALA A 194 -1.43 14.23 -6.83
CA ALA A 194 -1.92 14.16 -5.46
C ALA A 194 -0.93 14.83 -4.52
N SER A 195 -1.44 15.44 -3.46
CA SER A 195 -0.63 16.07 -2.41
C SER A 195 -0.94 15.44 -1.05
N TYR A 196 0.07 15.39 -0.19
CA TYR A 196 -0.06 14.91 1.18
C TYR A 196 0.71 15.81 2.13
N ARG A 197 0.00 16.49 3.03
CA ARG A 197 0.61 17.28 4.10
C ARG A 197 1.12 16.35 5.19
N LEU A 198 2.36 16.55 5.58
CA LEU A 198 3.00 15.83 6.67
C LEU A 198 2.75 16.54 8.00
N ASP A 199 2.45 15.77 9.03
CA ASP A 199 2.34 16.22 10.41
C ASP A 199 3.70 15.99 11.09
N VAL A 200 4.50 17.07 11.18
CA VAL A 200 5.81 17.06 11.83
C VAL A 200 5.71 17.73 13.19
N SER A 201 5.98 16.99 14.26
CA SER A 201 5.93 17.52 15.63
C SER A 201 6.95 18.65 15.81
N GLY A 202 6.46 19.84 16.19
CA GLY A 202 7.30 21.02 16.45
C GLY A 202 7.73 21.78 15.20
N ALA A 203 7.26 21.43 14.00
CA ALA A 203 7.48 22.22 12.81
C ALA A 203 6.45 23.36 12.71
N GLU A 204 6.94 24.58 12.46
CA GLU A 204 6.09 25.73 12.11
C GLU A 204 5.72 25.70 10.61
N ASP A 205 6.61 25.16 9.78
CA ASP A 205 6.43 25.03 8.33
C ASP A 205 5.57 23.81 7.96
N LYS A 206 4.67 24.02 7.00
CA LYS A 206 3.88 22.93 6.42
C LYS A 206 4.73 22.19 5.38
N HIS A 207 5.13 20.97 5.69
CA HIS A 207 5.73 20.08 4.69
C HIS A 207 4.62 19.40 3.88
N VAL A 208 4.68 19.53 2.55
CA VAL A 208 3.74 18.90 1.62
C VAL A 208 4.53 18.07 0.62
N LEU A 209 4.17 16.79 0.51
CA LEU A 209 4.65 15.92 -0.56
C LEU A 209 3.68 15.96 -1.73
N THR A 210 4.20 15.82 -2.95
CA THR A 210 3.42 15.76 -4.18
C THR A 210 3.90 14.59 -5.03
N LEU A 211 2.97 13.91 -5.69
CA LEU A 211 3.27 12.84 -6.65
C LEU A 211 2.29 12.90 -7.81
N ASP A 212 2.81 12.97 -9.03
CA ASP A 212 2.02 12.88 -10.25
C ASP A 212 1.91 11.40 -10.68
N PRO A 213 0.71 10.80 -10.71
CA PRO A 213 0.56 9.40 -11.12
C PRO A 213 0.96 9.18 -12.59
N ARG A 214 0.95 10.23 -13.43
CA ARG A 214 1.31 10.16 -14.85
C ARG A 214 2.80 9.87 -15.07
N ASP A 215 3.63 10.07 -14.05
CA ASP A 215 5.05 9.69 -14.10
C ASP A 215 5.23 8.15 -14.08
N PHE A 216 4.17 7.40 -13.74
CA PHE A 216 4.19 5.94 -13.57
C PHE A 216 3.16 5.21 -14.45
N LEU A 217 2.09 5.89 -14.86
CA LEU A 217 1.02 5.30 -15.65
C LEU A 217 1.32 5.43 -17.16
N PRO A 218 1.11 4.35 -17.94
CA PRO A 218 0.98 4.46 -19.38
C PRO A 218 -0.10 5.46 -19.78
N GLU A 219 0.10 6.12 -20.93
CA GLU A 219 -0.83 7.13 -21.42
C GLU A 219 -2.24 6.53 -21.65
N GLY A 220 -3.26 7.17 -21.08
CA GLY A 220 -4.66 6.73 -21.20
C GLY A 220 -5.09 5.63 -20.23
N GLU A 221 -4.18 5.13 -19.37
CA GLU A 221 -4.56 4.16 -18.33
C GLU A 221 -5.28 4.83 -17.16
N SER A 222 -6.39 4.22 -16.73
CA SER A 222 -7.22 4.72 -15.63
C SER A 222 -7.18 3.77 -14.43
N LEU A 223 -6.95 4.33 -13.24
CA LEU A 223 -6.93 3.55 -12.00
C LEU A 223 -8.35 3.33 -11.45
N ARG A 224 -8.60 2.15 -10.89
CA ARG A 224 -9.84 1.87 -10.15
C ARG A 224 -9.72 2.42 -8.74
N ARG A 225 -10.78 3.08 -8.26
CA ARG A 225 -10.83 3.59 -6.88
C ARG A 225 -11.04 2.42 -5.90
N PRO A 226 -10.12 2.16 -4.96
CA PRO A 226 -10.35 1.17 -3.91
C PRO A 226 -11.34 1.71 -2.87
N GLN A 227 -11.99 0.80 -2.15
CA GLN A 227 -12.77 1.15 -0.98
C GLN A 227 -11.85 1.64 0.14
N PHE A 228 -12.23 2.71 0.84
CA PHE A 228 -11.45 3.24 1.96
C PHE A 228 -12.09 2.82 3.29
N VAL A 229 -11.28 2.26 4.19
CA VAL A 229 -11.72 1.82 5.52
C VAL A 229 -10.86 2.48 6.59
N LEU A 230 -11.49 3.27 7.44
CA LEU A 230 -10.85 3.85 8.61
C LEU A 230 -10.78 2.84 9.75
N ILE A 231 -9.58 2.62 10.29
CA ILE A 231 -9.40 1.89 11.54
C ILE A 231 -9.48 2.92 12.69
N ALA A 232 -10.66 3.05 13.28
CA ALA A 232 -10.93 3.99 14.36
C ALA A 232 -11.30 3.28 15.67
N SER A 233 -10.84 3.85 16.79
CA SER A 233 -11.31 3.51 18.14
C SER A 233 -12.32 4.53 18.67
N HIS A 234 -12.65 5.58 17.92
CA HIS A 234 -13.52 6.67 18.34
C HIS A 234 -14.68 6.91 17.36
N HIS A 235 -15.91 6.70 17.84
CA HIS A 235 -17.12 6.74 17.02
C HIS A 235 -17.40 8.10 16.37
N ALA A 236 -17.27 9.21 17.12
CA ALA A 236 -17.55 10.54 16.58
C ALA A 236 -16.59 10.94 15.45
N LEU A 237 -15.33 10.48 15.52
CA LEU A 237 -14.35 10.68 14.45
C LEU A 237 -14.75 9.90 13.19
N ALA A 238 -15.16 8.64 13.36
CA ALA A 238 -15.64 7.82 12.25
C ALA A 238 -16.85 8.47 11.55
N MET A 239 -17.81 8.99 12.30
CA MET A 239 -18.98 9.67 11.74
C MET A 239 -18.62 10.95 10.96
N ARG A 240 -17.62 11.72 11.43
CA ARG A 240 -17.16 12.91 10.70
C ARG A 240 -16.52 12.57 9.36
N LEU A 241 -15.70 11.53 9.30
CA LEU A 241 -15.05 11.10 8.07
C LEU A 241 -15.99 10.38 7.10
N ALA A 242 -17.07 9.77 7.59
CA ALA A 242 -18.10 9.18 6.75
C ALA A 242 -18.97 10.23 6.01
N ALA A 243 -18.95 11.49 6.46
CA ALA A 243 -19.73 12.59 5.89
C ALA A 243 -18.97 13.42 4.83
N THR A 244 -17.71 13.09 4.55
CA THR A 244 -16.83 13.73 3.55
C THR A 244 -16.68 12.89 2.30
#